data_AF-A0A0D7PRN1-F1
#
_entry.id   AF-A0A0D7PRN1-F1
#
_cell.length_a   1.000
_cell.length_b   1.000
_cell.length_c   1.000
_cell.angle_alpha   90.00
_cell.angle_beta   90.00
_cell.angle_gamma   90.00
#
_symmetry.space_group_name_H-M   'P 1'
#
loop_
_entity.id
_entity.type
_entity.pdbx_description
1 polymer ?
#
loop_
_entity_poly.entity_id
_entity_poly.type
_entity_poly.pdbx_seq_one_letter_code
_entity_poly.pdbx_strand_id
1 'polypeptide(L)'
;MGGLCADSYVPNVLTQINRRFMGDALTEMIALQKEFKVFSPQHTLRSAFALLGIAPVEERDRNGFMIYFDRLKKTAAELDGTPTATSGHDQIMLSIQQNLESNNPKPVFFTNHASGRTKGTVRISYEQVLSFSSESFLTISFPMISAEAYKMKAGSRGVVDALIGDQGKELLVENA
;
A
#
# COMPACT_ATOMS: atom_id res chain seq x y z
N MET A 1 -7.80 1.15 -3.32
CA MET A 1 -8.54 0.84 -2.09
C MET A 1 -10.05 0.97 -2.26
N GLY A 2 -10.56 1.91 -3.08
CA GLY A 2 -12.00 2.03 -3.32
C GLY A 2 -12.58 0.71 -3.80
N GLY A 3 -13.61 0.24 -3.08
CA GLY A 3 -14.23 -1.07 -3.28
C GLY A 3 -13.72 -2.20 -2.36
N LEU A 4 -12.62 -2.00 -1.63
CA LEU A 4 -12.19 -2.89 -0.54
C LEU A 4 -12.49 -2.32 0.84
N CYS A 5 -12.38 -1.01 0.99
CA CYS A 5 -12.64 -0.28 2.23
C CYS A 5 -13.60 0.88 1.89
N ALA A 6 -14.51 1.21 2.80
CA ALA A 6 -15.36 2.39 2.65
C ALA A 6 -14.51 3.67 2.64
N ASP A 7 -14.88 4.62 1.77
CA ASP A 7 -14.12 5.85 1.55
C ASP A 7 -13.93 6.67 2.83
N SER A 8 -14.92 6.63 3.73
CA SER A 8 -14.88 7.30 5.04
C SER A 8 -13.75 6.84 5.95
N TYR A 9 -13.26 5.60 5.78
CA TYR A 9 -12.20 5.04 6.63
C TYR A 9 -10.80 5.34 6.11
N VAL A 10 -10.62 5.65 4.83
CA VAL A 10 -9.29 5.86 4.24
C VAL A 10 -8.55 7.03 4.91
N PRO A 11 -9.14 8.22 5.12
CA PRO A 11 -8.46 9.32 5.82
C PRO A 11 -8.14 8.99 7.27
N ASN A 12 -9.02 8.26 7.96
CA ASN A 12 -8.82 7.86 9.34
C ASN A 12 -7.62 6.93 9.47
N VAL A 13 -7.52 5.92 8.61
CA VAL A 13 -6.40 4.98 8.62
C VAL A 13 -5.08 5.68 8.26
N LEU A 14 -5.06 6.56 7.26
CA LEU A 14 -3.88 7.36 6.94
C LEU A 14 -3.45 8.22 8.13
N THR A 15 -4.40 8.81 8.86
CA THR A 15 -4.11 9.56 10.08
C THR A 15 -3.48 8.67 11.16
N GLN A 16 -4.01 7.46 11.37
CA GLN A 16 -3.43 6.50 12.31
C GLN A 16 -1.99 6.11 11.92
N ILE A 17 -1.74 5.87 10.63
CA ILE A 17 -0.39 5.55 10.12
C ILE A 17 0.56 6.72 10.38
N ASN A 18 0.20 7.92 9.95
CA ASN A 18 1.08 9.10 10.04
C ASN A 18 1.48 9.39 11.50
N ARG A 19 0.57 9.19 12.45
CA ARG A 19 0.87 9.36 13.89
C ARG A 19 1.97 8.43 14.40
N ARG A 20 2.25 7.30 13.74
CA ARG A 20 3.32 6.36 14.12
C ARG A 20 4.72 6.77 13.64
N PHE A 21 4.81 7.78 12.78
CA PHE A 21 6.08 8.16 12.11
C PHE A 21 6.40 9.66 12.22
N MET A 22 5.87 10.34 13.24
CA MET A 22 6.10 11.77 13.48
C MET A 22 6.35 12.05 14.97
N GLY A 23 7.14 13.08 15.27
CA GLY A 23 7.45 13.48 16.65
C GLY A 23 8.06 12.32 17.46
N ASP A 24 7.71 12.22 18.75
CA ASP A 24 8.23 11.20 19.66
C ASP A 24 7.96 9.75 19.18
N ALA A 25 6.84 9.54 18.46
CA ALA A 25 6.50 8.23 17.90
C ALA A 25 7.50 7.77 16.82
N LEU A 26 8.16 8.70 16.13
CA LEU A 26 9.25 8.35 15.20
C LEU A 26 10.42 7.72 15.95
N THR A 27 10.79 8.28 17.11
CA THR A 27 11.86 7.73 17.97
C THR A 27 11.53 6.33 18.45
N GLU A 28 10.29 6.09 18.87
CA GLU A 28 9.81 4.75 19.22
C GLU A 28 9.88 3.80 18.01
N MET A 29 9.47 4.27 16.83
CA MET A 29 9.49 3.46 15.60
C MET A 29 10.92 3.08 15.19
N ILE A 30 11.89 3.99 15.36
CA ILE A 30 13.31 3.70 15.14
C ILE A 30 13.79 2.60 16.09
N ALA A 31 13.43 2.68 17.38
CA ALA A 31 13.77 1.65 18.36
C ALA A 31 13.13 0.29 18.02
N LEU A 32 11.84 0.28 17.65
CA LEU A 32 11.14 -0.92 17.20
C LEU A 32 11.80 -1.54 15.96
N GLN A 33 12.18 -0.70 14.98
CA GLN A 33 12.89 -1.18 13.80
C GLN A 33 14.26 -1.74 14.15
N LYS A 34 14.99 -1.13 15.09
CA LYS A 34 16.30 -1.60 15.52
C LYS A 34 16.22 -2.99 16.16
N GLU A 35 15.28 -3.19 17.09
CA GLU A 35 15.16 -4.42 17.87
C GLU A 35 14.44 -5.55 17.12
N PHE A 36 13.34 -5.23 16.44
CA PHE A 36 12.45 -6.26 15.86
C PHE A 36 12.50 -6.31 14.34
N LYS A 37 13.18 -5.37 13.68
CA LYS A 37 13.30 -5.31 12.23
C LYS A 37 11.95 -5.36 11.52
N VAL A 38 10.95 -4.64 12.05
CA VAL A 38 9.55 -4.64 11.62
C VAL A 38 9.37 -4.45 10.11
N PHE A 39 10.18 -3.60 9.49
CA PHE A 39 10.14 -3.29 8.06
C PHE A 39 11.16 -4.05 7.21
N SER A 40 11.67 -5.18 7.71
CA SER A 40 12.58 -6.03 6.95
C SER A 40 11.88 -6.86 5.86
N PRO A 41 12.62 -7.39 4.88
CA PRO A 41 12.08 -8.27 3.83
C PRO A 41 11.43 -9.56 4.36
N GLN A 42 11.67 -9.94 5.62
CA GLN A 42 11.05 -11.10 6.25
C GLN A 42 9.59 -10.85 6.62
N HIS A 43 9.15 -9.58 6.67
CA HIS A 43 7.79 -9.20 6.97
C HIS A 43 7.06 -8.64 5.76
N THR A 44 5.74 -8.56 5.87
CA THR A 44 4.88 -7.92 4.88
C THR A 44 4.37 -6.59 5.41
N LEU A 45 3.98 -5.65 4.53
CA LEU A 45 3.27 -4.44 4.94
C LEU A 45 2.03 -4.77 5.76
N ARG A 46 1.31 -5.82 5.37
CA ARG A 46 0.15 -6.31 6.11
C ARG A 46 0.52 -6.66 7.56
N SER A 47 1.55 -7.48 7.78
CA SER A 47 1.97 -7.89 9.13
C SER A 47 2.55 -6.72 9.92
N ALA A 48 3.34 -5.84 9.30
CA ALA A 48 3.90 -4.67 9.95
C ALA A 48 2.80 -3.71 10.43
N PHE A 49 1.83 -3.38 9.57
CA PHE A 49 0.76 -2.46 9.93
C PHE A 49 -0.24 -3.08 10.91
N ALA A 50 -0.46 -4.40 10.83
CA ALA A 50 -1.24 -5.12 11.83
C ALA A 50 -0.57 -5.09 13.21
N LEU A 51 0.76 -5.29 13.29
CA LEU A 51 1.53 -5.20 14.53
C LEU A 51 1.41 -3.80 15.16
N LEU A 52 1.40 -2.76 14.34
CA LEU A 52 1.22 -1.37 14.79
C LEU A 52 -0.22 -1.02 15.20
N GLY A 53 -1.15 -1.98 15.11
CA GLY A 53 -2.56 -1.79 15.45
C GLY A 53 -3.30 -0.89 14.45
N ILE A 54 -2.79 -0.73 13.23
CA ILE A 54 -3.36 0.17 12.22
C ILE A 54 -4.46 -0.58 11.46
N ALA A 55 -5.71 -0.15 11.64
CA ALA A 55 -6.83 -0.68 10.90
C ALA A 55 -8.09 0.20 11.01
N PRO A 56 -9.02 0.08 10.05
CA PRO A 56 -10.41 0.48 10.25
C PRO A 56 -11.03 -0.19 11.48
N VAL A 57 -12.03 0.48 12.07
CA VAL A 57 -12.77 -0.02 13.23
C VAL A 57 -13.61 -1.25 12.85
N GLU A 58 -14.26 -1.19 11.69
CA GLU A 58 -15.12 -2.24 11.15
C GLU A 58 -14.32 -3.45 10.63
N GLU A 59 -14.78 -4.66 10.95
CA GLU A 59 -14.07 -5.90 10.60
C GLU A 59 -13.99 -6.13 9.08
N ARG A 60 -15.07 -5.85 8.36
CA ARG A 60 -15.11 -5.96 6.90
C ARG A 60 -14.07 -5.04 6.24
N ASP A 61 -14.02 -3.79 6.68
CA ASP A 61 -13.11 -2.78 6.15
C ASP A 61 -11.66 -3.08 6.55
N ARG A 62 -11.44 -3.62 7.74
CA ARG A 62 -10.13 -4.15 8.17
C ARG A 62 -9.62 -5.23 7.22
N ASN A 63 -10.44 -6.21 6.90
CA ASN A 63 -10.06 -7.26 5.94
C ASN A 63 -9.77 -6.68 4.56
N GLY A 64 -10.61 -5.76 4.08
CA GLY A 64 -10.39 -5.06 2.82
C GLY A 64 -9.09 -4.25 2.78
N PHE A 65 -8.77 -3.56 3.87
CA PHE A 65 -7.55 -2.80 4.04
C PHE A 65 -6.30 -3.70 4.02
N MET A 66 -6.35 -4.85 4.71
CA MET A 66 -5.26 -5.82 4.70
C MET A 66 -5.07 -6.46 3.31
N ILE A 67 -6.16 -6.78 2.60
CA ILE A 67 -6.12 -7.25 1.20
C ILE A 67 -5.50 -6.18 0.29
N TYR A 68 -5.75 -4.89 0.56
CA TYR A 68 -5.16 -3.82 -0.21
C TYR A 68 -3.62 -3.83 -0.10
N PHE A 69 -3.06 -4.02 1.09
CA PHE A 69 -1.60 -4.16 1.25
C PHE A 69 -1.03 -5.36 0.51
N ASP A 70 -1.71 -6.51 0.53
CA ASP A 70 -1.28 -7.67 -0.25
C ASP A 70 -1.28 -7.39 -1.76
N ARG A 71 -2.20 -6.55 -2.24
CA ARG A 71 -2.24 -6.14 -3.65
C ARG A 71 -1.10 -5.23 -4.06
N LEU A 72 -0.49 -4.49 -3.13
CA LEU A 72 0.67 -3.63 -3.43
C LEU A 72 1.86 -4.43 -4.00
N LYS A 73 1.95 -5.74 -3.70
CA LYS A 73 2.93 -6.66 -4.31
C LYS A 73 2.80 -6.80 -5.83
N LYS A 74 1.65 -6.41 -6.39
CA LYS A 74 1.34 -6.47 -7.84
C LYS A 74 1.35 -5.09 -8.51
N THR A 75 1.74 -4.06 -7.76
CA THR A 75 1.80 -2.67 -8.23
C THR A 75 3.24 -2.29 -8.53
N ALA A 76 3.46 -1.34 -9.44
CA ALA A 76 4.79 -0.77 -9.66
C ALA A 76 5.11 0.24 -8.55
N ALA A 77 6.37 0.65 -8.45
CA ALA A 77 6.76 1.82 -7.68
C ALA A 77 7.57 2.81 -8.51
N GLU A 78 7.53 4.06 -8.08
CA GLU A 78 8.44 5.12 -8.49
C GLU A 78 9.06 5.77 -7.26
N LEU A 79 10.34 6.10 -7.36
CA LEU A 79 11.10 6.87 -6.37
C LEU A 79 11.55 8.18 -7.03
N ASP A 80 11.12 9.30 -6.48
CA ASP A 80 11.37 10.65 -7.01
C ASP A 80 11.03 10.76 -8.51
N GLY A 81 9.88 10.17 -8.89
CA GLY A 81 9.38 10.15 -10.27
C GLY A 81 10.07 9.15 -11.20
N THR A 82 11.06 8.40 -10.72
CA THR A 82 11.77 7.38 -11.50
C THR A 82 11.23 5.97 -11.19
N PRO A 83 10.81 5.18 -12.20
CA PRO A 83 10.35 3.82 -11.98
C PRO A 83 11.40 2.94 -11.31
N THR A 84 10.99 2.09 -10.37
CA THR A 84 11.86 1.12 -9.70
C THR A 84 11.62 -0.29 -10.27
N ALA A 85 12.60 -1.19 -10.07
CA ALA A 85 12.48 -2.61 -10.44
C ALA A 85 11.68 -3.44 -9.41
N THR A 86 11.39 -2.86 -8.26
CA THR A 86 10.71 -3.49 -7.12
C THR A 86 9.20 -3.28 -7.18
N SER A 87 8.45 -4.14 -6.51
CA SER A 87 7.00 -3.93 -6.37
C SER A 87 6.71 -2.73 -5.47
N GLY A 88 5.50 -2.17 -5.57
CA GLY A 88 5.02 -1.12 -4.66
C GLY A 88 5.15 -1.52 -3.20
N HIS A 89 4.82 -2.77 -2.86
CA HIS A 89 4.99 -3.30 -1.51
C HIS A 89 6.45 -3.27 -1.06
N ASP A 90 7.34 -3.85 -1.85
CA ASP A 90 8.74 -4.02 -1.46
C ASP A 90 9.47 -2.68 -1.42
N GLN A 91 9.13 -1.77 -2.33
CA GLN A 91 9.69 -0.43 -2.35
C GLN A 91 9.28 0.37 -1.11
N ILE A 92 8.03 0.25 -0.64
CA ILE A 92 7.61 0.88 0.63
C ILE A 92 8.41 0.32 1.81
N MET A 93 8.46 -1.01 1.94
CA MET A 93 9.19 -1.67 3.03
C MET A 93 10.65 -1.23 3.06
N LEU A 94 11.30 -1.27 1.89
CA LEU A 94 12.68 -0.84 1.71
C LEU A 94 12.88 0.63 2.07
N SER A 95 12.03 1.53 1.58
CA SER A 95 12.15 2.97 1.85
C SER A 95 11.94 3.31 3.34
N ILE A 96 10.98 2.67 4.01
CA ILE A 96 10.77 2.86 5.46
C ILE A 96 11.97 2.30 6.23
N GLN A 97 12.42 1.08 5.90
CA GLN A 97 13.58 0.47 6.54
C GLN A 97 14.82 1.36 6.42
N GLN A 98 15.18 1.77 5.20
CA GLN A 98 16.35 2.60 4.93
C GLN A 98 16.27 3.93 5.67
N ASN A 99 15.08 4.55 5.72
CA ASN A 99 14.88 5.80 6.43
C ASN A 99 15.08 5.64 7.95
N LEU A 100 14.43 4.65 8.57
CA LEU A 100 14.51 4.40 10.01
C LEU A 100 15.90 3.91 10.46
N GLU A 101 16.65 3.24 9.59
CA GLU A 101 18.01 2.75 9.84
C GLU A 101 19.09 3.79 9.46
N SER A 102 18.71 4.95 8.92
CA SER A 102 19.65 5.99 8.55
C SER A 102 20.18 6.77 9.76
N ASN A 103 21.27 7.52 9.56
CA ASN A 103 21.83 8.41 10.59
C ASN A 103 20.93 9.63 10.91
N ASN A 104 19.99 9.96 10.02
CA ASN A 104 19.07 11.08 10.20
C ASN A 104 17.67 10.72 9.68
N PRO A 105 16.95 9.83 10.39
CA PRO A 105 15.63 9.38 9.94
C PRO A 105 14.67 10.55 9.82
N LYS A 106 13.97 10.62 8.69
CA LYS A 106 12.93 11.63 8.44
C LYS A 106 11.57 11.14 8.93
N PRO A 107 10.67 12.04 9.33
CA PRO A 107 9.27 11.67 9.49
C PRO A 107 8.69 11.10 8.19
N VAL A 108 7.73 10.19 8.31
CA VAL A 108 7.10 9.54 7.16
C VAL A 108 5.67 10.04 7.01
N PHE A 109 5.34 10.51 5.81
CA PHE A 109 4.00 10.99 5.48
C PHE A 109 3.33 10.09 4.44
N PHE A 110 2.32 9.36 4.87
CA PHE A 110 1.48 8.54 4.01
C PHE A 110 0.31 9.37 3.48
N THR A 111 0.13 9.32 2.17
CA THR A 111 -0.94 9.97 1.45
C THR A 111 -1.49 9.04 0.38
N ASN A 112 -2.37 9.56 -0.48
CA ASN A 112 -2.95 8.82 -1.57
C ASN A 112 -3.08 9.69 -2.82
N HIS A 113 -3.22 9.03 -3.97
CA HIS A 113 -3.52 9.69 -5.23
C HIS A 113 -4.47 8.84 -6.08
N ALA A 114 -5.19 9.49 -6.99
CA ALA A 114 -6.00 8.81 -7.97
C ALA A 114 -5.11 8.05 -8.96
N SER A 115 -5.28 6.74 -8.99
CA SER A 115 -4.72 5.87 -10.00
C SER A 115 -5.73 5.73 -11.12
N GLY A 116 -5.42 6.25 -12.31
CA GLY A 116 -6.24 6.04 -13.50
C GLY A 116 -6.27 4.58 -13.98
N ARG A 117 -5.53 3.67 -13.31
CA ARG A 117 -5.42 2.25 -13.65
C ARG A 117 -5.54 1.38 -12.40
N THR A 118 -5.93 0.13 -12.59
CA THR A 118 -6.17 -0.79 -11.46
C THR A 118 -4.93 -1.44 -10.85
N LYS A 119 -3.80 -1.46 -11.57
CA LYS A 119 -2.51 -1.86 -10.99
C LYS A 119 -1.83 -0.68 -10.28
N GLY A 120 -1.98 0.55 -10.78
CA GLY A 120 -1.41 1.76 -10.16
C GLY A 120 0.10 1.71 -9.94
N THR A 121 0.63 2.81 -9.41
CA THR A 121 2.04 2.96 -9.05
C THR A 121 2.10 3.57 -7.66
N VAL A 122 2.84 2.96 -6.75
CA VAL A 122 3.18 3.61 -5.48
C VAL A 122 4.22 4.68 -5.76
N ARG A 123 3.99 5.90 -5.26
CA ARG A 123 4.95 6.99 -5.39
C ARG A 123 5.65 7.22 -4.08
N ILE A 124 6.98 7.28 -4.12
CA ILE A 124 7.81 7.60 -2.97
C ILE A 124 8.66 8.80 -3.33
N SER A 125 8.72 9.79 -2.44
CA SER A 125 9.56 10.97 -2.62
C SER A 125 10.08 11.49 -1.29
N TYR A 126 11.12 12.33 -1.34
CA TYR A 126 11.53 13.15 -0.21
C TYR A 126 11.15 14.61 -0.47
N GLU A 127 10.13 15.11 0.23
CA GLU A 127 9.56 16.42 -0.07
C GLU A 127 9.07 17.15 1.18
N GLN A 128 8.90 18.47 1.05
CA GLN A 128 8.26 19.29 2.07
C GLN A 128 6.74 19.14 1.95
N VAL A 129 6.12 18.51 2.93
CA VAL A 129 4.67 18.28 2.94
C VAL A 129 3.92 19.45 3.59
N LEU A 130 4.52 20.06 4.62
CA LEU A 130 3.91 21.13 5.39
C LEU A 130 4.46 22.48 4.92
N SER A 131 3.60 23.32 4.35
CA SER A 131 3.99 24.63 3.80
C SER A 131 4.60 25.58 4.84
N PHE A 132 4.30 25.38 6.12
CA PHE A 132 4.80 26.18 7.24
C PHE A 132 6.05 25.60 7.93
N SER A 133 6.54 24.43 7.51
CA SER A 133 7.74 23.78 8.09
C SER A 133 8.77 23.53 7.00
N SER A 134 10.05 23.79 7.28
CA SER A 134 11.15 23.43 6.37
C SER A 134 11.55 21.94 6.45
N GLU A 135 10.85 21.14 7.25
CA GLU A 135 11.14 19.73 7.43
C GLU A 135 10.73 18.91 6.20
N SER A 136 11.67 18.13 5.69
CA SER A 136 11.46 17.15 4.62
C SER A 136 10.92 15.83 5.18
N PHE A 137 9.92 15.26 4.52
CA PHE A 137 9.32 13.97 4.87
C PHE A 137 9.69 12.92 3.83
N LEU A 138 9.80 11.67 4.26
CA LEU A 138 9.63 10.54 3.35
C LEU A 138 8.13 10.43 3.03
N THR A 139 7.72 10.84 1.84
CA THR A 139 6.32 10.76 1.42
C THR A 139 6.06 9.45 0.69
N ILE A 140 5.02 8.72 1.11
CA ILE A 140 4.55 7.49 0.47
C ILE A 140 3.10 7.69 0.03
N SER A 141 2.87 7.74 -1.28
CA SER A 141 1.56 7.94 -1.87
C SER A 141 0.98 6.65 -2.44
N PHE A 142 -0.12 6.20 -1.84
CA PHE A 142 -0.83 5.00 -2.23
C PHE A 142 -1.73 5.21 -3.46
N PRO A 143 -1.68 4.33 -4.47
CA PRO A 143 -2.58 4.41 -5.62
C PRO A 143 -4.00 3.97 -5.24
N MET A 144 -4.98 4.84 -5.49
CA MET A 144 -6.40 4.60 -5.22
C MET A 144 -7.21 4.55 -6.51
N ILE A 145 -8.22 3.69 -6.55
CA ILE A 145 -9.25 3.69 -7.60
C ILE A 145 -10.59 3.93 -6.91
N SER A 146 -11.57 4.50 -7.62
CA SER A 146 -12.92 4.65 -7.09
C SER A 146 -13.60 3.29 -6.90
N ALA A 147 -14.62 3.25 -6.02
CA ALA A 147 -15.41 2.04 -5.81
C ALA A 147 -16.12 1.59 -7.10
N GLU A 148 -16.57 2.53 -7.94
CA GLU A 148 -17.20 2.27 -9.23
C GLU A 148 -16.22 1.59 -10.20
N ALA A 149 -15.01 2.16 -10.33
CA ALA A 149 -13.95 1.60 -11.17
C ALA A 149 -13.55 0.19 -10.70
N TYR A 150 -13.58 -0.05 -9.39
CA TYR A 150 -13.35 -1.38 -8.84
C TYR A 150 -14.45 -2.38 -9.21
N LYS A 151 -15.73 -2.00 -9.04
CA LYS A 151 -16.89 -2.85 -9.39
C LYS A 151 -16.91 -3.20 -10.88
N MET A 152 -16.66 -2.23 -11.76
CA MET A 152 -16.60 -2.48 -13.21
C MET A 152 -15.55 -3.53 -13.58
N LYS A 153 -14.39 -3.53 -12.92
CA LYS A 153 -13.34 -4.52 -13.16
C LYS A 153 -13.66 -5.90 -12.54
N ALA A 154 -14.25 -5.92 -11.35
CA ALA A 154 -14.66 -7.17 -10.72
C ALA A 154 -15.76 -7.86 -11.54
N GLY A 155 -16.73 -7.08 -12.03
CA GLY A 155 -17.79 -7.55 -12.92
C GLY A 155 -17.25 -8.06 -14.26
N SER A 156 -16.30 -7.36 -14.88
CA SER A 156 -15.72 -7.81 -16.15
C SER A 156 -14.88 -9.08 -16.02
N ARG A 157 -14.21 -9.33 -14.89
CA ARG A 157 -13.59 -10.65 -14.62
C ARG A 157 -14.63 -11.76 -14.44
N GLY A 158 -15.70 -11.51 -13.70
CA GLY A 158 -16.77 -12.49 -13.52
C GLY A 158 -17.46 -12.87 -14.84
N VAL A 159 -17.59 -11.92 -15.77
CA VAL A 159 -18.13 -12.17 -17.11
C VAL A 159 -17.17 -13.00 -17.97
N VAL A 160 -15.86 -12.75 -17.89
CA VAL A 160 -14.86 -13.53 -18.65
C VAL A 160 -14.75 -14.96 -18.11
N ASP A 161 -14.79 -15.15 -16.79
CA ASP A 161 -14.79 -16.50 -16.17
C ASP A 161 -16.09 -17.27 -16.48
N ALA A 162 -17.24 -16.58 -16.57
CA ALA A 162 -18.50 -17.18 -16.99
C ALA A 162 -18.53 -17.55 -18.49
N LEU A 163 -17.87 -16.77 -19.35
CA LEU A 163 -17.77 -17.04 -20.80
C LEU A 163 -16.78 -18.17 -21.13
N ILE A 164 -15.74 -18.37 -20.31
CA ILE A 164 -14.78 -19.48 -20.46
C ILE A 164 -15.31 -20.76 -19.78
N GLY A 165 -16.28 -20.64 -18.88
CA GLY A 165 -16.77 -21.69 -17.99
C GLY A 165 -17.59 -22.83 -18.62
N ASP A 166 -17.94 -22.78 -19.91
CA ASP A 166 -18.76 -23.85 -20.52
C ASP A 166 -18.33 -24.31 -21.92
N GLN A 167 -17.40 -23.60 -22.59
CA GLN A 167 -16.94 -23.97 -23.95
C GLN A 167 -15.44 -24.32 -24.05
N GLY A 168 -14.69 -24.26 -22.93
CA GLY A 168 -13.23 -24.46 -22.93
C GLY A 168 -12.74 -25.87 -22.55
N LYS A 169 -13.62 -26.79 -22.14
CA LYS A 169 -13.20 -28.13 -21.65
C LYS A 169 -13.26 -29.25 -22.71
N GLU A 170 -13.88 -29.04 -23.85
CA GLU A 170 -13.96 -30.08 -24.90
C GLU A 170 -12.79 -30.09 -25.90
N LEU A 171 -11.98 -29.03 -25.98
CA LEU A 171 -10.92 -28.92 -27.00
C LEU A 171 -9.52 -29.34 -26.55
N LEU A 172 -9.36 -29.90 -25.34
CA LEU A 172 -8.06 -30.39 -24.85
C LEU A 172 -7.98 -31.92 -24.69
N VAL A 173 -9.00 -32.68 -25.13
CA VAL A 173 -8.98 -34.15 -25.09
C VAL A 173 -8.69 -34.78 -26.46
N GLU A 174 -8.69 -34.01 -27.56
CA GLU A 174 -8.45 -34.54 -28.92
C GLU A 174 -7.02 -34.38 -29.46
N ASN A 175 -6.04 -33.93 -28.66
CA ASN A 175 -4.63 -33.91 -29.09
C ASN A 175 -3.67 -34.35 -27.97
N ALA A 176 -3.95 -35.49 -27.34
CA ALA A 176 -3.02 -36.20 -26.46
C ALA A 176 -2.67 -37.58 -27.03
#